data_AF-A0A7X5N4E9-F1
#
_entry.id   AF-A0A7X5N4E9-F1
#
_cell.length_a   1.000
_cell.length_b   1.000
_cell.length_c   1.000
_cell.angle_alpha   90.00
_cell.angle_beta   90.00
_cell.angle_gamma   90.00
#
_symmetry.space_group_name_H-M   'P 1'
#
loop_
_entity.id
_entity.type
_entity.pdbx_description
1 polymer ?
#
loop_
_entity_poly.entity_id
_entity_poly.type
_entity_poly.pdbx_seq_one_letter_code
_entity_poly.pdbx_strand_id
1 'polypeptide(L)'
;RSGNIEIEARKIAVRARGKSIAWFDFAALCEGPRGPGDYIEIAREFTTVLLGGIPHFDRMNEDAARRFVNLIDELYDRHVNLVCTAQDAPPALYSGQRLAGAFERTASRLIEMQSA
;
A
#
# COMPACT_ATOMS: atom_id res chain seq x y z
N ARG A 1 5.72 -10.38 -16.00
CA ARG A 1 5.23 -11.75 -15.73
C ARG A 1 4.80 -11.82 -14.27
N SER A 2 3.70 -12.53 -13.97
CA SER A 2 3.31 -12.89 -12.61
C SER A 2 4.35 -13.81 -11.98
N GLY A 3 4.56 -13.68 -10.68
CA GLY A 3 5.61 -14.41 -9.97
C GLY A 3 5.77 -13.92 -8.53
N ASN A 4 6.98 -14.07 -7.99
CA ASN A 4 7.35 -13.51 -6.70
C ASN A 4 8.56 -12.58 -6.87
N ILE A 5 8.61 -11.54 -6.05
CA ILE A 5 9.86 -10.81 -5.76
C ILE A 5 10.35 -11.19 -4.37
N GLU A 6 11.64 -11.08 -4.15
CA GLU A 6 12.26 -11.34 -2.86
C GLU A 6 12.66 -10.01 -2.22
N ILE A 7 12.05 -9.72 -1.08
CA ILE A 7 12.31 -8.51 -0.29
C ILE A 7 12.58 -8.97 1.14
N GLU A 8 13.70 -8.54 1.72
CA GLU A 8 14.08 -8.92 3.09
C GLU A 8 14.01 -10.45 3.31
N ALA A 9 14.55 -11.23 2.36
CA ALA A 9 14.51 -12.70 2.31
C ALA A 9 13.10 -13.33 2.30
N ARG A 10 12.05 -12.55 2.04
CA ARG A 10 10.66 -12.99 1.96
C ARG A 10 10.12 -12.87 0.55
N LYS A 11 9.39 -13.88 0.12
CA LYS A 11 8.69 -13.87 -1.17
C LYS A 11 7.40 -13.05 -1.05
N ILE A 12 7.24 -12.09 -1.95
CA ILE A 12 6.02 -11.30 -2.12
C ILE A 12 5.44 -11.62 -3.50
N ALA A 13 4.19 -12.08 -3.52
CA ALA A 13 3.48 -12.36 -4.75
C ALA A 13 3.25 -11.06 -5.52
N VAL A 14 3.61 -11.06 -6.81
CA VAL A 14 3.46 -9.92 -7.71
C VAL A 14 2.68 -10.36 -8.95
N ARG A 15 1.71 -9.56 -9.38
CA ARG A 15 0.95 -9.80 -10.61
C ARG A 15 1.79 -9.54 -11.84
N ALA A 16 2.59 -8.49 -11.81
CA ALA A 16 3.57 -8.19 -12.85
C ALA A 16 4.65 -7.27 -12.30
N ARG A 17 5.89 -7.47 -12.76
CA ARG A 17 6.98 -6.52 -12.54
C ARG A 17 7.63 -6.11 -13.86
N GLY A 18 8.00 -4.85 -13.93
CA GLY A 18 8.89 -4.26 -14.91
C GLY A 18 10.24 -3.89 -14.26
N LYS A 19 10.96 -2.94 -14.87
CA LYS A 19 12.27 -2.49 -14.37
C LYS A 19 12.17 -1.63 -13.10
N SER A 20 11.17 -0.76 -13.02
CA SER A 20 10.94 0.17 -11.89
C SER A 20 9.45 0.28 -11.54
N ILE A 21 8.65 -0.68 -12.04
CA ILE A 21 7.20 -0.73 -11.85
C ILE A 21 6.83 -2.10 -11.32
N ALA A 22 5.99 -2.17 -10.30
CA ALA A 22 5.45 -3.43 -9.80
C ALA A 22 3.94 -3.34 -9.55
N TRP A 23 3.24 -4.43 -9.84
CA TRP A 23 1.80 -4.57 -9.61
C TRP A 23 1.52 -5.65 -8.58
N PHE A 24 0.91 -5.26 -7.47
CA PHE A 24 0.53 -6.12 -6.37
C PHE A 24 -0.99 -6.15 -6.17
N ASP A 25 -1.45 -7.24 -5.55
CA ASP A 25 -2.73 -7.28 -4.86
C ASP A 25 -2.57 -6.77 -3.43
N PHE A 26 -3.59 -6.09 -2.91
CA PHE A 26 -3.63 -5.61 -1.54
C PHE A 26 -3.25 -6.70 -0.52
N ALA A 27 -3.82 -7.90 -0.68
CA ALA A 27 -3.56 -9.04 0.20
C ALA A 27 -2.06 -9.39 0.31
N ALA A 28 -1.31 -9.28 -0.79
CA ALA A 28 0.12 -9.63 -0.81
C ALA A 28 0.98 -8.68 0.04
N LEU A 29 0.57 -7.41 0.13
CA LEU A 29 1.26 -6.36 0.87
C LEU A 29 0.70 -6.15 2.28
N CYS A 30 -0.60 -6.30 2.49
CA CYS A 30 -1.26 -5.85 3.71
C CYS A 30 -1.98 -6.93 4.50
N GLU A 31 -2.15 -8.16 3.99
CA GLU A 31 -2.79 -9.25 4.76
C GLU A 31 -1.78 -10.30 5.27
N GLY A 32 -0.58 -10.33 4.68
CA GLY A 32 0.53 -11.19 5.14
C GLY A 32 1.39 -10.59 6.25
N PRO A 33 2.43 -11.33 6.71
CA PRO A 33 3.40 -10.86 7.68
C PRO A 33 4.39 -9.90 7.02
N ARG A 34 3.93 -8.66 6.78
CA ARG A 34 4.75 -7.54 6.28
C ARG A 34 5.04 -6.56 7.40
N GLY A 35 6.25 -6.01 7.37
CA GLY A 35 6.73 -5.00 8.29
C GLY A 35 7.28 -3.79 7.53
N PRO A 36 7.66 -2.72 8.24
CA PRO A 36 8.13 -1.47 7.64
C PRO A 36 9.29 -1.65 6.65
N GLY A 37 10.23 -2.55 6.95
CA GLY A 37 11.37 -2.86 6.07
C GLY A 37 10.94 -3.35 4.68
N ASP A 38 9.83 -4.08 4.56
CA ASP A 38 9.32 -4.50 3.25
C ASP A 38 8.92 -3.29 2.39
N TYR A 39 8.24 -2.32 3.00
CA TYR A 39 7.74 -1.14 2.28
C TYR A 39 8.87 -0.19 1.90
N ILE A 40 9.89 -0.07 2.75
CA ILE A 40 11.11 0.67 2.43
C ILE A 40 11.77 0.09 1.19
N GLU A 41 11.99 -1.22 1.14
CA GLU A 41 12.63 -1.86 -0.02
C GLU A 41 11.77 -1.79 -1.27
N ILE A 42 10.44 -1.97 -1.15
CA ILE A 42 9.51 -1.75 -2.28
C ILE A 42 9.65 -0.34 -2.84
N ALA A 43 9.65 0.67 -1.97
CA ALA A 43 9.76 2.07 -2.37
C ALA A 43 11.15 2.45 -2.90
N ARG A 44 12.20 1.66 -2.59
CA ARG A 44 13.55 1.82 -3.15
C ARG A 44 13.70 1.14 -4.51
N GLU A 45 13.08 -0.02 -4.69
CA GLU A 45 13.19 -0.80 -5.93
C GLU A 45 12.27 -0.25 -7.03
N PHE A 46 11.09 0.26 -6.66
CA PHE A 46 10.06 0.69 -7.62
C PHE A 46 9.76 2.18 -7.50
N THR A 47 9.82 2.87 -8.63
CA THR A 47 9.37 4.25 -8.78
C THR A 47 7.88 4.36 -9.05
N THR A 48 7.21 3.24 -9.37
CA THR A 48 5.77 3.16 -9.54
C THR A 48 5.22 1.86 -9.01
N VAL A 49 4.19 1.95 -8.16
CA VAL A 49 3.48 0.82 -7.58
C VAL A 49 2.04 0.84 -8.06
N LEU A 50 1.61 -0.28 -8.64
CA LEU A 50 0.20 -0.55 -8.92
C LEU A 50 -0.34 -1.43 -7.79
N LEU A 51 -1.44 -1.01 -7.17
CA LEU A 51 -2.05 -1.73 -6.05
C LEU A 51 -3.53 -1.99 -6.31
N GLY A 52 -3.89 -3.26 -6.53
CA GLY A 52 -5.26 -3.65 -6.80
C GLY A 52 -6.02 -4.13 -5.56
N GLY A 53 -7.30 -3.78 -5.48
CA GLY A 53 -8.26 -4.41 -4.58
C GLY A 53 -8.13 -3.98 -3.13
N ILE A 54 -7.91 -2.69 -2.87
CA ILE A 54 -7.90 -2.15 -1.51
C ILE A 54 -9.33 -2.21 -0.95
N PRO A 55 -9.58 -2.96 0.13
CA PRO A 55 -10.91 -3.09 0.72
C PRO A 55 -11.29 -1.85 1.52
N HIS A 56 -12.57 -1.74 1.87
CA HIS A 56 -12.99 -0.86 2.96
C HIS A 56 -12.38 -1.32 4.29
N PHE A 57 -11.88 -0.39 5.09
CA PHE A 57 -11.30 -0.69 6.39
C PHE A 57 -12.28 -0.44 7.54
N ASP A 58 -12.52 -1.47 8.33
CA ASP A 58 -13.36 -1.44 9.51
C ASP A 58 -12.65 -2.09 10.72
N ARG A 59 -13.42 -2.35 11.78
CA ARG A 59 -12.89 -2.96 13.01
C ARG A 59 -12.35 -4.39 12.82
N MET A 60 -12.68 -5.07 11.72
CA MET A 60 -12.30 -6.46 11.46
C MET A 60 -10.95 -6.59 10.75
N ASN A 61 -10.46 -5.53 10.10
CA ASN A 61 -9.23 -5.56 9.31
C ASN A 61 -8.22 -4.47 9.68
N GLU A 62 -8.25 -4.00 10.93
CA GLU A 62 -7.39 -2.90 11.40
C GLU A 62 -5.88 -3.15 11.27
N ASP A 63 -5.43 -4.40 11.37
CA ASP A 63 -4.00 -4.71 11.19
C ASP A 63 -3.58 -4.55 9.73
N ALA A 64 -4.46 -4.89 8.78
CA ALA A 64 -4.25 -4.62 7.37
C ALA A 64 -4.32 -3.12 7.07
N ALA A 65 -5.26 -2.42 7.71
CA ALA A 65 -5.41 -0.97 7.63
C ALA A 65 -4.13 -0.26 8.12
N ARG A 66 -3.53 -0.71 9.23
CA ARG A 66 -2.25 -0.17 9.74
C ARG A 66 -1.09 -0.43 8.79
N ARG A 67 -1.04 -1.62 8.21
CA ARG A 67 -0.03 -1.96 7.20
C ARG A 67 -0.17 -1.10 5.94
N PHE A 68 -1.39 -0.80 5.54
CA PHE A 68 -1.68 0.12 4.46
C PHE A 68 -1.21 1.55 4.76
N VAL A 69 -1.48 2.06 5.97
CA VAL A 69 -0.95 3.37 6.43
C VAL A 69 0.57 3.42 6.28
N ASN A 70 1.27 2.41 6.80
CA ASN A 70 2.74 2.35 6.71
C ASN A 70 3.23 2.28 5.26
N LEU A 71 2.54 1.53 4.39
CA LEU A 71 2.85 1.47 2.96
C LEU A 71 2.72 2.87 2.32
N ILE A 72 1.60 3.56 2.54
CA ILE A 72 1.37 4.89 1.95
C ILE A 72 2.38 5.90 2.46
N ASP A 73 2.71 5.88 3.76
CA ASP A 73 3.71 6.78 4.33
C ASP A 73 5.07 6.61 3.61
N GLU A 74 5.54 5.37 3.44
CA GLU A 74 6.83 5.11 2.76
C GLU A 74 6.83 5.48 1.27
N LEU A 75 5.71 5.22 0.57
CA LEU A 75 5.58 5.60 -0.85
C LEU A 75 5.52 7.11 -1.02
N TYR A 76 4.79 7.81 -0.15
CA TYR A 76 4.66 9.26 -0.17
C TYR A 76 6.01 9.94 0.10
N ASP A 77 6.71 9.55 1.17
CA ASP A 77 7.99 10.17 1.56
C ASP A 77 9.06 10.01 0.47
N ARG A 78 9.02 8.91 -0.29
CA ARG A 78 9.96 8.63 -1.39
C ARG A 78 9.46 9.06 -2.77
N HIS A 79 8.32 9.74 -2.85
CA HIS A 79 7.74 10.22 -4.11
C HIS A 79 7.52 9.08 -5.12
N VAL A 80 7.06 7.93 -4.63
CA VAL A 80 6.72 6.78 -5.48
C VAL A 80 5.31 6.97 -6.05
N ASN A 81 5.18 6.84 -7.36
CA ASN A 81 3.87 6.95 -8.02
C ASN A 81 2.99 5.77 -7.64
N LEU A 82 1.79 6.05 -7.13
CA LEU A 82 0.80 5.02 -6.77
C LEU A 82 -0.39 5.07 -7.74
N VAL A 83 -0.66 3.94 -8.39
CA VAL A 83 -1.92 3.71 -9.12
C VAL A 83 -2.67 2.62 -8.41
N CYS A 84 -3.89 2.88 -7.93
CA CYS A 84 -4.61 1.89 -7.15
C CYS A 84 -6.09 1.82 -7.46
N THR A 85 -6.70 0.69 -7.09
CA THR A 85 -8.15 0.53 -7.03
C THR A 85 -8.57 0.29 -5.59
N ALA A 86 -9.53 1.08 -5.12
CA ALA A 86 -10.07 1.01 -3.77
C ALA A 86 -11.59 0.91 -3.81
N GLN A 87 -12.16 0.27 -2.81
CA GLN A 87 -13.61 0.12 -2.67
C GLN A 87 -14.32 1.47 -2.48
N ASP A 88 -13.67 2.40 -1.76
CA ASP A 88 -14.21 3.71 -1.40
C ASP A 88 -13.19 4.83 -1.66
N ALA A 89 -13.65 6.09 -1.66
CA ALA A 89 -12.77 7.25 -1.77
C ALA A 89 -11.86 7.40 -0.53
N PRO A 90 -10.67 8.02 -0.64
CA PRO A 90 -9.70 8.06 0.47
C PRO A 90 -10.26 8.50 1.83
N PRO A 91 -11.10 9.55 1.94
CA PRO A 91 -11.67 9.97 3.24
C PRO A 91 -12.69 8.98 3.82
N ALA A 92 -13.31 8.15 2.98
CA ALA A 92 -14.34 7.19 3.37
C ALA A 92 -13.79 5.76 3.54
N LEU A 93 -12.53 5.52 3.17
CA LEU A 93 -11.92 4.19 3.12
C LEU A 93 -11.71 3.54 4.51
N TYR A 94 -11.83 4.32 5.59
CA TYR A 94 -11.71 3.82 6.96
C TYR A 94 -12.89 4.28 7.82
N SER A 95 -13.56 3.32 8.46
CA SER A 95 -14.68 3.57 9.38
C SER A 95 -14.42 3.07 10.81
N GLY A 96 -13.18 2.69 11.14
CA GLY A 96 -12.80 2.29 12.50
C GLY A 96 -12.52 3.50 13.39
N GLN A 97 -12.14 3.24 14.65
CA GLN A 97 -11.79 4.30 15.61
C GLN A 97 -10.31 4.32 15.97
N ARG A 98 -9.63 3.16 16.01
CA ARG A 98 -8.26 3.04 16.55
C ARG A 98 -7.22 3.77 15.70
N LEU A 99 -7.42 3.83 14.40
CA LEU A 99 -6.49 4.43 13.45
C LEU A 99 -7.04 5.72 12.82
N ALA A 100 -8.13 6.29 13.33
CA ALA A 100 -8.83 7.41 12.68
C ALA A 100 -7.90 8.58 12.34
N GLY A 101 -7.11 9.06 13.31
CA GLY A 101 -6.18 10.16 13.07
C GLY A 101 -4.99 9.80 12.17
N ALA A 102 -4.59 8.52 12.10
CA ALA A 102 -3.57 8.08 11.15
C ALA A 102 -4.12 8.01 9.73
N PHE A 103 -5.34 7.47 9.58
CA PHE A 103 -6.03 7.36 8.31
C PHE A 103 -6.42 8.71 7.72
N GLU A 104 -6.76 9.70 8.54
CA GLU A 104 -7.00 11.06 8.05
C GLU A 104 -5.75 11.61 7.33
N ARG A 105 -4.56 11.43 7.91
CA ARG A 105 -3.29 11.81 7.25
C ARG A 105 -3.02 10.98 6.00
N THR A 106 -3.29 9.67 6.06
CA THR A 106 -3.15 8.79 4.89
C THR A 106 -4.08 9.21 3.75
N ALA A 107 -5.33 9.59 4.06
CA ALA A 107 -6.29 10.07 3.07
C ALA A 107 -5.83 11.37 2.41
N SER A 108 -5.32 12.33 3.18
CA SER A 108 -4.74 13.57 2.63
C SER A 108 -3.57 13.29 1.68
N ARG A 109 -2.62 12.42 2.08
CA ARG A 109 -1.50 12.02 1.23
C ARG A 109 -1.96 11.35 -0.06
N LEU A 110 -2.94 10.45 0.01
CA LEU A 110 -3.52 9.80 -1.17
C LEU A 110 -4.14 10.82 -2.13
N ILE A 111 -4.80 11.86 -1.62
CA ILE A 111 -5.37 12.94 -2.44
C ILE A 111 -4.26 13.79 -3.08
N GLU A 112 -3.22 14.13 -2.33
CA GLU A 112 -2.06 14.87 -2.85
C GLU A 112 -1.36 14.09 -3.98
N MET A 113 -1.15 12.78 -3.79
CA MET A 113 -0.55 11.90 -4.80
C MET A 113 -1.37 11.76 -6.08
N GLN A 114 -2.69 12.05 -6.05
CA GLN A 114 -3.52 12.05 -7.26
C GLN A 114 -3.31 13.29 -8.14
N SER A 115 -2.77 14.36 -7.57
CA SER A 115 -2.66 15.68 -8.21
C SER A 115 -1.23 16.01 -8.67
N ALA A 116 -0.27 15.13 -8.39
CA ALA A 116 1.14 15.25 -8.74
C ALA A 116 1.46 14.61 -10.10
#